data_AF-A0A3C2CTQ4-F1
#
_entry.id   AF-A0A3C2CTQ4-F1
#
_cell.length_a   1.000
_cell.length_b   1.000
_cell.length_c   1.000
_cell.angle_alpha   90.00
_cell.angle_beta   90.00
_cell.angle_gamma   90.00
#
_symmetry.space_group_name_H-M   'P 1'
#
loop_
_entity.id
_entity.type
_entity.pdbx_description
1 polymer ?
#
loop_
_entity_poly.entity_id
_entity_poly.type
_entity_poly.pdbx_seq_one_letter_code
_entity_poly.pdbx_strand_id
1 'polypeptide(L)'
;MEKYRIDEQQYFVIEQFDQAKTFSSFLPGLAGLYGIPIWSFYVNRGQAMVSFGVQDKNHAITEFFPANQAYQRVSMNGFRTFVKLTGEQGATIFE
;
A
#
# COMPACT_ATOMS: atom_id res chain seq x y z
N MET A 1 16.55 -1.69 17.13
CA MET A 1 15.18 -1.12 17.06
C MET A 1 14.19 -2.26 17.16
N GLU A 2 13.08 -2.07 17.86
CA GLU A 2 12.02 -3.08 17.95
C GLU A 2 11.31 -3.24 16.60
N LYS A 3 11.05 -4.48 16.19
CA LYS A 3 10.44 -4.81 14.88
C LYS A 3 8.99 -4.35 14.76
N TYR A 4 8.27 -4.34 15.88
CA TYR A 4 6.87 -3.92 15.97
C TYR A 4 6.77 -2.95 17.14
N ARG A 5 6.16 -1.78 16.93
CA ARG A 5 6.02 -0.77 17.98
C ARG A 5 4.78 0.08 17.75
N ILE A 6 4.28 0.70 18.82
CA ILE A 6 3.39 1.84 18.73
C ILE A 6 4.25 3.09 18.83
N ASP A 7 4.13 4.03 17.89
CA ASP A 7 4.92 5.25 17.89
C ASP A 7 4.27 6.36 18.75
N GLU A 8 4.95 7.51 18.87
CA GLU A 8 4.46 8.65 19.65
C GLU A 8 3.11 9.18 19.14
N GLN A 9 2.79 8.95 17.86
CA GLN A 9 1.54 9.33 17.20
C GLN A 9 0.46 8.24 17.30
N GLN A 10 0.71 7.17 18.07
CA GLN A 10 -0.18 6.02 18.22
C GLN A 10 -0.36 5.17 16.96
N TYR A 11 0.57 5.25 16.00
CA TYR A 11 0.58 4.34 14.86
C TYR A 11 1.28 3.03 15.20
N PHE A 12 0.70 1.92 14.72
CA PHE A 12 1.38 0.63 14.70
C PHE A 12 2.38 0.59 13.56
N VAL A 13 3.67 0.55 13.91
CA VAL A 13 4.78 0.56 12.97
C VAL A 13 5.43 -0.83 12.91
N ILE A 14 5.67 -1.28 11.68
CA ILE A 14 6.45 -2.49 11.38
C ILE A 14 7.73 -2.05 10.68
N GLU A 15 8.85 -2.08 11.41
CA GLU A 15 10.16 -1.76 10.84
C GLU A 15 10.60 -2.88 9.88
N GLN A 16 11.16 -2.50 8.72
CA GLN A 16 11.56 -3.44 7.66
C GLN A 16 10.43 -4.43 7.33
N PHE A 17 9.23 -3.91 7.06
CA PHE A 17 8.00 -4.70 6.90
C PHE A 17 8.10 -5.80 5.82
N ASP A 18 8.95 -5.60 4.82
CA ASP A 18 9.29 -6.57 3.77
C ASP A 18 10.02 -7.80 4.33
N GLN A 19 10.82 -7.63 5.39
CA GLN A 19 11.50 -8.70 6.13
C GLN A 19 10.65 -9.27 7.28
N ALA A 20 9.42 -8.79 7.45
CA ALA A 20 8.46 -9.39 8.37
C ALA A 20 7.91 -10.72 7.82
N LYS A 21 7.35 -11.53 8.73
CA LYS A 21 6.62 -12.73 8.33
C LYS A 21 5.50 -12.32 7.37
N THR A 22 5.35 -13.06 6.28
CA THR A 22 4.36 -12.76 5.25
C THR A 22 2.98 -12.52 5.85
N PHE A 23 2.37 -11.38 5.53
CA PHE A 23 1.03 -11.02 5.98
C PHE A 23 0.26 -10.26 4.91
N SER A 24 -1.07 -10.35 5.02
CA SER A 24 -2.02 -9.58 4.24
C SER A 24 -3.20 -9.22 5.12
N SER A 25 -3.78 -8.03 4.96
CA SER A 25 -4.95 -7.63 5.72
C SER A 25 -5.77 -6.57 4.97
N PHE A 26 -6.89 -6.18 5.56
CA PHE A 26 -7.72 -5.08 5.11
C PHE A 26 -7.61 -3.91 6.09
N LEU A 27 -7.40 -2.70 5.55
CA LEU A 27 -7.65 -1.47 6.28
C LEU A 27 -9.06 -0.97 5.95
N PRO A 28 -9.84 -0.55 6.96
CA PRO A 28 -10.89 0.43 6.73
C PRO A 28 -10.20 1.75 6.36
N GLY A 29 -10.15 2.06 5.07
CA GLY A 29 -9.54 3.29 4.59
C GLY A 29 -10.56 4.42 4.49
N LEU A 30 -10.09 5.65 4.65
CA LEU A 30 -10.84 6.87 4.32
C LEU A 30 -10.06 7.59 3.22
N ALA A 31 -10.74 7.93 2.13
CA ALA A 31 -10.13 8.54 0.95
C ALA A 31 -10.75 9.87 0.58
N GLY A 32 -9.91 10.79 0.11
CA GLY A 32 -10.33 12.10 -0.42
C GLY A 32 -10.81 13.09 0.64
N LEU A 33 -11.16 14.30 0.17
CA LEU A 33 -11.54 15.44 1.01
C LEU A 33 -12.76 15.15 1.91
N TYR A 34 -13.67 14.29 1.46
CA TYR A 34 -14.90 13.96 2.16
C TYR A 34 -14.81 12.69 3.01
N GLY A 35 -13.63 12.06 3.10
CA GLY A 35 -13.44 10.84 3.89
C GLY A 35 -14.30 9.68 3.39
N ILE A 36 -14.32 9.44 2.08
CA ILE A 36 -15.08 8.36 1.47
C ILE A 36 -14.53 7.02 1.99
N PRO A 37 -15.37 6.14 2.58
CA PRO A 37 -14.93 4.84 3.03
C PRO A 37 -14.46 3.98 1.85
N ILE A 38 -13.27 3.41 2.00
CA ILE A 38 -12.72 2.44 1.05
C ILE A 38 -12.34 1.16 1.80
N TRP A 39 -12.51 0.02 1.13
CA TRP A 39 -11.78 -1.18 1.52
C TRP A 39 -10.40 -1.12 0.87
N SER A 40 -9.37 -1.45 1.63
CA SER A 40 -7.98 -1.39 1.19
C SER A 40 -7.26 -2.67 1.54
N PHE A 41 -6.92 -3.48 0.55
CA PHE A 41 -6.20 -4.73 0.71
C PHE A 41 -4.71 -4.51 0.51
N TYR A 42 -3.94 -4.82 1.55
CA TYR A 42 -2.50 -4.62 1.59
C TYR A 42 -1.75 -5.87 2.02
N VAL A 43 -0.49 -5.94 1.61
CA VAL A 43 0.45 -7.02 1.88
C VAL A 43 1.78 -6.44 2.34
N ASN A 44 2.64 -7.26 2.92
CA ASN A 44 3.96 -6.82 3.37
C ASN A 44 5.05 -6.92 2.29
N ARG A 45 4.71 -6.60 1.04
CA ARG A 45 5.58 -6.71 -0.14
C ARG A 45 5.39 -5.49 -1.04
N GLY A 46 6.40 -5.13 -1.81
CA GLY A 46 6.35 -4.00 -2.75
C GLY A 46 5.92 -2.70 -2.07
N GLN A 47 5.06 -1.92 -2.73
CA GLN A 47 4.49 -0.69 -2.18
C GLN A 47 3.30 -0.94 -1.21
N ALA A 48 3.18 -2.16 -0.69
CA ALA A 48 2.17 -2.68 0.24
C ALA A 48 0.72 -2.73 -0.28
N MET A 49 0.24 -1.70 -0.98
CA MET A 49 -1.14 -1.56 -1.42
C MET A 49 -1.42 -2.29 -2.73
N VAL A 50 -2.28 -3.31 -2.69
CA VAL A 50 -2.54 -4.19 -3.84
C VAL A 50 -3.84 -3.83 -4.55
N SER A 51 -4.94 -3.76 -3.79
CA SER A 51 -6.27 -3.49 -4.34
C SER A 51 -7.12 -2.70 -3.37
N PHE A 52 -8.02 -1.89 -3.89
CA PHE A 52 -8.93 -1.06 -3.12
C PHE A 52 -10.16 -0.70 -3.95
N GLY A 53 -11.22 -0.35 -3.25
CA GLY A 53 -12.49 0.04 -3.84
C GLY A 53 -13.44 0.60 -2.80
N VAL A 54 -14.65 0.93 -3.23
CA VAL A 54 -15.72 1.42 -2.35
C VAL A 54 -16.70 0.29 -2.07
N GLN A 55 -17.46 0.38 -0.98
CA GLN A 55 -18.60 -0.50 -0.66
C GLN A 55 -18.27 -2.02 -0.56
N ASP A 56 -18.01 -2.69 -1.68
CA ASP A 56 -17.75 -4.13 -1.78
C ASP A 56 -16.79 -4.47 -2.95
N LYS A 57 -16.47 -5.75 -3.11
CA LYS A 57 -15.53 -6.24 -4.13
C LYS A 57 -16.02 -6.06 -5.57
N ASN A 58 -17.32 -5.86 -5.81
CA ASN A 58 -17.86 -5.60 -7.14
C ASN A 58 -17.66 -4.14 -7.56
N HIS A 59 -17.34 -3.26 -6.60
CA HIS A 59 -17.04 -1.84 -6.81
C HIS A 59 -15.55 -1.58 -6.59
N ALA A 60 -14.73 -2.46 -7.15
CA ALA A 60 -13.28 -2.36 -7.13
C ALA A 60 -12.80 -1.24 -8.06
N ILE A 61 -11.95 -0.34 -7.54
CA ILE A 61 -11.20 0.62 -8.36
C ILE A 61 -9.99 -0.09 -8.98
N THR A 62 -9.36 -0.96 -8.19
CA THR A 62 -8.28 -1.87 -8.63
C THR A 62 -8.70 -3.30 -8.37
N GLU A 63 -8.45 -4.18 -9.34
CA GLU A 63 -8.88 -5.59 -9.29
C GLU A 63 -8.42 -6.28 -8.01
N PHE A 64 -9.34 -6.97 -7.34
CA PHE A 64 -9.05 -7.72 -6.13
C PHE A 64 -8.36 -9.05 -6.46
N PHE A 65 -7.20 -9.28 -5.85
CA PHE A 65 -6.49 -10.56 -5.90
C PHE A 65 -6.40 -11.18 -4.50
N PRO A 66 -6.59 -12.51 -4.35
CA PRO A 66 -6.30 -13.19 -3.10
C PRO A 66 -4.80 -13.10 -2.75
N ALA A 67 -4.48 -13.26 -1.45
CA ALA A 67 -3.16 -12.99 -0.90
C ALA A 67 -2.00 -13.66 -1.66
N ASN A 68 -2.15 -14.92 -2.07
CA ASN A 68 -1.12 -15.67 -2.81
C ASN A 68 -0.73 -14.99 -4.13
N GLN A 69 -1.69 -14.47 -4.89
CA GLN A 69 -1.44 -13.72 -6.12
C GLN A 69 -0.98 -12.30 -5.81
N ALA A 70 -1.53 -11.67 -4.77
CA ALA A 70 -1.18 -10.33 -4.35
C ALA A 70 0.32 -10.19 -4.03
N TYR A 71 0.93 -11.16 -3.34
CA TYR A 71 2.37 -11.16 -3.06
C TYR A 71 3.24 -11.13 -4.32
N GLN A 72 2.79 -11.75 -5.41
CA GLN A 72 3.52 -11.80 -6.67
C GLN A 72 3.29 -10.53 -7.51
N ARG A 73 2.10 -9.95 -7.41
CA ARG A 73 1.66 -8.86 -8.29
C ARG A 73 1.93 -7.47 -7.74
N VAL A 74 2.06 -7.28 -6.43
CA VAL A 74 2.13 -5.94 -5.79
C VAL A 74 3.28 -5.06 -6.31
N SER A 75 4.36 -5.62 -6.85
CA SER A 75 5.45 -4.84 -7.47
C SER A 75 5.09 -4.27 -8.85
N MET A 76 4.05 -4.80 -9.49
CA MET A 76 3.66 -4.49 -10.87
C MET A 76 2.20 -4.02 -11.01
N ASN A 77 1.34 -4.35 -10.06
CA ASN A 77 -0.09 -4.06 -10.09
C ASN A 77 -0.52 -3.45 -8.76
N GLY A 78 -1.33 -2.39 -8.81
CA GLY A 78 -1.87 -1.71 -7.63
C GLY A 78 -1.41 -0.26 -7.54
N PHE A 79 -1.19 0.21 -6.32
CA PHE A 79 -0.73 1.58 -6.06
C PHE A 79 0.72 1.76 -6.50
N ARG A 80 1.00 2.84 -7.23
CA ARG A 80 2.34 3.16 -7.75
C ARG A 80 2.70 4.61 -7.44
N THR A 81 3.87 4.79 -6.86
CA THR A 81 4.48 6.10 -6.63
C THR A 81 5.55 6.32 -7.69
N PHE A 82 5.51 7.47 -8.36
CA PHE A 82 6.58 7.91 -9.25
C PHE A 82 7.15 9.22 -8.73
N VAL A 83 8.47 9.32 -8.65
CA VAL A 83 9.18 10.49 -8.16
C VAL A 83 9.90 11.16 -9.31
N LYS A 84 9.47 12.39 -9.65
CA LYS A 84 10.19 13.24 -10.59
C LYS A 84 11.20 14.09 -9.82
N LEU A 85 12.48 13.77 -9.96
CA LEU A 85 13.59 14.55 -9.41
C LEU A 85 14.08 15.53 -10.46
N THR A 86 14.14 16.81 -10.10
CA THR A 86 14.70 17.86 -10.96
C THR A 86 16.06 18.27 -10.39
N GLY A 87 17.11 18.08 -11.18
CA GLY A 87 18.48 18.49 -10.84
C GLY A 87 19.07 19.40 -11.91
N GLU A 88 20.34 19.77 -11.75
CA GLU A 88 21.05 20.66 -12.67
C GLU A 88 21.10 20.14 -14.12
N GLN A 89 21.09 18.81 -14.29
CA GLN A 89 21.14 18.14 -15.59
C GLN A 89 19.75 17.90 -16.21
N GLY A 90 18.69 18.41 -15.59
CA GLY A 90 17.30 18.21 -16.01
C GLY A 90 16.50 17.32 -15.08
N ALA A 91 15.37 16.81 -15.57
CA ALA A 91 14.45 16.00 -14.77
C ALA A 91 14.62 14.50 -15.07
N THR A 92 14.73 13.70 -14.00
CA THR A 92 14.74 12.24 -14.04
C THR A 92 13.51 11.73 -13.31
N ILE A 93 12.87 10.69 -13.85
CA ILE A 93 11.71 10.05 -13.24
C ILE A 93 12.14 8.68 -12.72
N PHE A 94 11.87 8.44 -11.46
CA PHE A 94 12.02 7.14 -10.80
C PHE A 94 10.64 6.62 -10.41
N GLU A 95 10.57 5.32 -10.22
CA GLU A 95 9.49 4.68 -9.50
C GLU A 95 9.97 4.24 -8.11
#